data_AF-A0A9E6W377-F1
#
_entry.id   AF-A0A9E6W377-F1
#
_cell.length_a   1.000
_cell.length_b   1.000
_cell.length_c   1.000
_cell.angle_alpha   90.00
_cell.angle_beta   90.00
_cell.angle_gamma   90.00
#
_symmetry.space_group_name_H-M   'P 1'
#
loop_
_entity.id
_entity.type
_entity.pdbx_description
1 polymer ?
#
loop_
_entity_poly.entity_id
_entity_poly.type
_entity_poly.pdbx_seq_one_letter_code
_entity_poly.pdbx_strand_id
1 'polypeptide(L)'
;MKFTQLRLSGFKSFVEPTELLIKHGLTGIVGPNGCGKSNLVEALTWVMGETSARNLRGGAMDDVIFAGTASRPARNMAEVTLGLDNKDRTAPPSYNDEPELDVTRRIRRETGSDYRINGKVARARDVQLLFADLATGAHSTAIVSQGRVGALINAKPKDRRHLLEEAAGISGLHSRRHEAELRLNSAETNLERVDDVIDQLDVQLANLKRQARQATRYRNISGHIRKAEALLLLRKYQIAEEKAIDAKQRYEEAVLAVNELTRQAATAENASLRANEALKPLR
;
A
#
# COMPACT_ATOMS: atom_id res chain seq x y z
N MET A 1 -11.18 -36.85 -9.50
CA MET A 1 -10.85 -36.67 -8.06
C MET A 1 -11.90 -37.34 -7.18
N LYS A 2 -11.53 -38.07 -6.12
CA LYS A 2 -12.48 -38.79 -5.22
C LYS A 2 -12.18 -38.49 -3.75
N PHE A 3 -13.20 -38.40 -2.89
CA PHE A 3 -12.99 -38.26 -1.43
C PHE A 3 -12.48 -39.57 -0.84
N THR A 4 -11.39 -39.51 -0.09
CA THR A 4 -10.75 -40.69 0.51
C THR A 4 -10.95 -40.77 2.01
N GLN A 5 -10.96 -39.62 2.68
CA GLN A 5 -11.05 -39.54 4.14
C GLN A 5 -11.60 -38.20 4.59
N LEU A 6 -12.31 -38.20 5.73
CA LEU A 6 -12.74 -37.00 6.45
C LEU A 6 -12.22 -37.09 7.88
N ARG A 7 -11.33 -36.18 8.26
CA ARG A 7 -10.84 -36.01 9.63
C ARG A 7 -11.50 -34.80 10.25
N LEU A 8 -11.96 -34.92 11.49
CA LEU A 8 -12.56 -33.81 12.21
C LEU A 8 -12.23 -33.86 13.71
N SER A 9 -12.03 -32.70 14.31
CA SER A 9 -11.75 -32.53 15.73
C SER A 9 -12.37 -31.24 16.25
N GLY A 10 -12.97 -31.28 17.44
CA GLY A 10 -13.66 -30.15 18.05
C GLY A 10 -14.88 -29.65 17.28
N PHE A 11 -15.35 -30.36 16.25
CA PHE A 11 -16.45 -29.96 15.37
C PHE A 11 -17.79 -30.50 15.90
N LYS A 12 -18.65 -29.62 16.41
CA LYS A 12 -19.96 -29.96 16.97
C LYS A 12 -19.87 -31.17 17.91
N SER A 13 -20.56 -32.27 17.60
CA SER A 13 -20.57 -33.49 18.41
C SER A 13 -19.24 -34.25 18.47
N PHE A 14 -18.25 -33.91 17.64
CA PHE A 14 -16.98 -34.62 17.53
C PHE A 14 -15.89 -33.90 18.33
N VAL A 15 -15.82 -34.24 19.62
CA VAL A 15 -14.87 -33.62 20.57
C VAL A 15 -13.44 -34.07 20.33
N GLU A 16 -13.26 -35.37 20.12
CA GLU A 16 -11.96 -36.01 19.90
C GLU A 16 -11.68 -36.16 18.40
N PRO A 17 -10.40 -36.17 17.99
CA PRO A 17 -10.02 -36.45 16.61
C PRO A 17 -10.68 -37.74 16.12
N THR A 18 -11.48 -37.62 15.08
CA THR A 18 -12.23 -38.71 14.46
C THR A 18 -11.86 -38.76 12.99
N GLU A 19 -11.56 -39.96 12.50
CA GLU A 19 -11.26 -40.20 11.10
C GLU A 19 -12.31 -41.14 10.48
N LEU A 20 -12.90 -40.69 9.39
CA LEU A 20 -13.87 -41.43 8.59
C LEU A 20 -13.23 -41.75 7.24
N LEU A 21 -12.98 -43.04 6.98
CA LEU A 21 -12.51 -43.50 5.69
C LEU A 21 -13.68 -43.64 4.70
N ILE A 22 -13.54 -43.03 3.54
CA ILE A 22 -14.51 -43.10 2.44
C ILE A 22 -13.94 -44.07 1.40
N LYS A 23 -14.46 -45.30 1.42
CA LYS A 23 -14.00 -46.36 0.50
C LYS A 23 -14.79 -46.31 -0.81
N HIS A 24 -14.24 -46.95 -1.84
CA HIS A 24 -14.94 -47.13 -3.10
C HIS A 24 -16.27 -47.89 -2.89
N GLY A 25 -17.34 -47.43 -3.54
CA GLY A 25 -18.66 -48.05 -3.48
C GLY A 25 -19.61 -47.27 -2.58
N LEU A 26 -20.43 -47.99 -1.82
CA LEU A 26 -21.43 -47.39 -0.93
C LEU A 26 -20.90 -47.38 0.52
N THR A 27 -20.70 -46.19 1.07
CA THR A 27 -20.37 -46.01 2.50
C THR A 27 -21.63 -45.63 3.27
N GLY A 28 -22.11 -46.53 4.12
CA GLY A 28 -23.27 -46.29 4.99
C GLY A 28 -22.85 -45.81 6.38
N ILE A 29 -23.45 -44.71 6.84
CA ILE A 29 -23.23 -44.18 8.19
C ILE A 29 -24.48 -44.44 9.02
N VAL A 30 -24.36 -45.32 10.02
CA VAL A 30 -25.47 -45.74 10.90
C VAL A 30 -25.20 -45.35 12.35
N GLY A 31 -26.28 -45.18 13.11
CA GLY A 31 -26.21 -44.83 14.52
C GLY A 31 -27.53 -44.29 15.03
N PRO A 32 -27.73 -44.21 16.36
CA PRO A 32 -28.97 -43.72 16.96
C PRO A 32 -29.26 -42.25 16.64
N ASN A 33 -30.48 -41.79 16.89
CA ASN A 33 -30.81 -40.38 16.70
C ASN A 33 -29.98 -39.51 17.67
N GLY A 34 -29.50 -38.36 17.20
CA GLY A 34 -28.67 -37.46 18.00
C GLY A 34 -27.18 -37.81 18.11
N CYS A 35 -26.69 -38.92 17.55
CA CYS A 35 -25.25 -39.27 17.61
C CYS A 35 -24.33 -38.45 16.67
N GLY A 36 -24.86 -37.42 16.01
CA GLY A 36 -24.05 -36.53 15.16
C GLY A 36 -23.89 -36.94 13.69
N LYS A 37 -24.64 -37.94 13.19
CA LYS A 37 -24.58 -38.36 11.76
C LYS A 37 -24.69 -37.19 10.78
N SER A 38 -25.67 -36.31 11.00
CA SER A 38 -25.88 -35.15 10.14
C SER A 38 -24.77 -34.10 10.26
N ASN A 39 -23.98 -34.10 11.34
CA ASN A 39 -22.85 -33.20 11.51
C ASN A 39 -21.67 -33.60 10.60
N LEU A 40 -21.60 -34.85 10.14
CA LEU A 40 -20.58 -35.28 9.15
C LEU A 40 -20.83 -34.64 7.78
N VAL A 41 -22.10 -34.56 7.36
CA VAL A 41 -22.49 -33.86 6.13
C VAL A 41 -22.20 -32.37 6.24
N GLU A 42 -22.46 -31.77 7.41
CA GLU A 42 -22.12 -30.36 7.65
C GLU A 42 -20.61 -30.12 7.71
N ALA A 43 -19.82 -31.05 8.25
CA ALA A 43 -18.37 -30.96 8.24
C ALA A 43 -17.84 -30.96 6.80
N LEU A 44 -18.39 -31.83 5.94
CA LEU A 44 -18.08 -31.86 4.50
C LEU A 44 -18.41 -30.52 3.84
N THR A 45 -19.65 -30.01 3.96
CA THR A 45 -20.02 -28.74 3.33
C THR A 45 -19.22 -27.56 3.87
N TRP A 46 -18.90 -27.57 5.17
CA TRP A 46 -18.09 -26.53 5.81
C TRP A 46 -16.65 -26.49 5.30
N VAL A 47 -15.98 -27.64 5.18
CA VAL A 47 -14.60 -27.68 4.64
C VAL A 47 -14.57 -27.40 3.14
N MET A 48 -15.65 -27.68 2.41
CA MET A 48 -15.77 -27.36 0.98
C MET A 48 -16.10 -25.90 0.66
N GLY A 49 -16.37 -25.04 1.66
CA GLY A 49 -16.56 -23.62 1.42
C GLY A 49 -17.85 -22.98 1.96
N GLU A 50 -18.69 -23.69 2.72
CA GLU A 50 -19.93 -23.10 3.28
C GLU A 50 -19.61 -21.96 4.26
N THR A 51 -20.05 -20.75 3.97
CA THR A 51 -19.82 -19.55 4.80
C THR A 51 -21.04 -19.17 5.62
N SER A 52 -22.21 -19.75 5.38
CA SER A 52 -23.43 -19.48 6.12
C SER A 52 -23.53 -20.38 7.36
N ALA A 53 -23.44 -19.78 8.55
CA ALA A 53 -23.68 -20.49 9.81
C ALA A 53 -25.10 -21.08 9.86
N ARG A 54 -26.08 -20.39 9.28
CA ARG A 54 -27.47 -20.84 9.19
C ARG A 54 -27.61 -22.17 8.44
N ASN A 55 -26.85 -22.34 7.35
CA ASN A 55 -26.87 -23.60 6.57
C ASN A 55 -26.25 -24.76 7.36
N LEU A 56 -25.37 -24.44 8.31
CA LEU A 56 -24.77 -25.36 9.26
C LEU A 56 -25.58 -25.45 10.56
N ARG A 57 -26.86 -25.06 10.58
CA ARG A 57 -27.72 -25.11 11.79
C ARG A 57 -27.10 -24.42 13.02
N GLY A 58 -26.35 -23.34 12.81
CA GLY A 58 -25.81 -22.46 13.86
C GLY A 58 -26.32 -21.03 13.69
N GLY A 59 -26.23 -20.24 14.77
CA GLY A 59 -26.49 -18.80 14.75
C GLY A 59 -25.25 -18.00 14.31
N ALA A 60 -24.08 -18.41 14.77
CA ALA A 60 -22.78 -17.85 14.41
C ALA A 60 -21.84 -18.93 13.87
N MET A 61 -20.79 -18.52 13.14
CA MET A 61 -19.82 -19.48 12.62
C MET A 61 -19.07 -20.21 13.75
N ASP A 62 -18.89 -19.58 14.90
CA ASP A 62 -18.28 -20.18 16.09
C ASP A 62 -19.10 -21.34 16.67
N ASP A 63 -20.39 -21.47 16.32
CA ASP A 63 -21.26 -22.57 16.76
C ASP A 63 -20.90 -23.92 16.12
N VAL A 64 -20.00 -23.94 15.13
CA VAL A 64 -19.43 -25.18 14.63
C VAL A 64 -18.42 -25.79 15.62
N ILE A 65 -17.93 -25.00 16.57
CA ILE A 65 -17.01 -25.46 17.62
C ILE A 65 -17.80 -26.13 18.74
N PHE A 66 -17.33 -27.28 19.21
CA PHE A 66 -17.94 -28.00 20.32
C PHE A 66 -18.17 -27.08 21.53
N ALA A 67 -19.45 -26.94 21.90
CA ALA A 67 -19.91 -26.03 22.95
C ALA A 67 -19.76 -26.61 24.38
N GLY A 68 -19.30 -27.85 24.52
CA GLY A 68 -19.24 -28.52 25.82
C GLY A 68 -20.50 -29.31 26.15
N THR A 69 -20.39 -30.17 27.16
CA THR A 69 -21.49 -30.89 27.81
C THR A 69 -21.28 -30.84 29.32
N ALA A 70 -22.23 -31.36 30.11
CA ALA A 70 -22.07 -31.47 31.56
C ALA A 70 -20.81 -32.26 31.99
N SER A 71 -20.35 -33.18 31.14
CA SER A 71 -19.19 -34.03 31.40
C SER A 71 -17.92 -33.64 30.65
N ARG A 72 -17.98 -32.69 29.70
CA ARG A 72 -16.84 -32.31 28.86
C ARG A 72 -16.78 -30.80 28.65
N PRO A 73 -15.63 -30.14 28.86
CA PRO A 73 -15.50 -28.72 28.63
C PRO A 73 -15.65 -28.36 27.14
N ALA A 74 -16.07 -27.13 26.87
CA ALA A 74 -16.08 -26.59 25.51
C ALA A 74 -14.68 -26.57 24.89
N ARG A 75 -14.60 -26.71 23.57
CA ARG A 75 -13.35 -26.48 22.83
C ARG A 75 -13.28 -25.02 22.37
N ASN A 76 -12.07 -24.53 22.16
CA ASN A 76 -11.81 -23.20 21.60
C ASN A 76 -11.55 -23.22 20.09
N MET A 77 -11.49 -24.42 19.49
CA MET A 77 -11.12 -24.63 18.11
C MET A 77 -11.85 -25.84 17.53
N ALA A 78 -12.18 -25.75 16.25
CA ALA A 78 -12.61 -26.89 15.44
C ALA A 78 -11.77 -26.96 14.17
N GLU A 79 -11.49 -28.18 13.71
CA GLU A 79 -10.75 -28.45 12.50
C GLU A 79 -11.43 -29.59 11.74
N VAL A 80 -11.56 -29.42 10.42
CA VAL A 80 -12.03 -30.46 9.51
C VAL A 80 -11.06 -30.51 8.34
N THR A 81 -10.61 -31.72 7.99
CA THR A 81 -9.75 -32.00 6.84
C THR A 81 -10.42 -33.03 5.94
N LEU A 82 -10.51 -32.72 4.66
CA LEU A 82 -11.02 -33.60 3.61
C LEU A 82 -9.86 -34.02 2.70
N GLY A 83 -9.61 -35.32 2.64
CA GLY A 83 -8.64 -35.91 1.74
C GLY A 83 -9.26 -36.29 0.40
N LEU A 84 -8.51 -36.03 -0.67
CA LEU A 84 -8.90 -36.19 -2.06
C LEU A 84 -7.84 -36.98 -2.82
N ASP A 85 -8.25 -38.01 -3.57
CA ASP A 85 -7.42 -38.71 -4.54
C ASP A 85 -7.41 -37.93 -5.86
N ASN A 86 -6.22 -37.47 -6.28
CA ASN A 86 -5.97 -36.74 -7.52
C ASN A 86 -5.14 -37.55 -8.56
N LYS A 87 -5.14 -38.88 -8.50
CA LYS A 87 -4.43 -39.72 -9.50
C LYS A 87 -4.83 -39.45 -10.95
N ASP A 88 -6.10 -39.06 -11.18
CA ASP A 88 -6.62 -38.70 -12.51
C ASP A 88 -6.20 -37.30 -12.99
N ARG A 89 -5.44 -36.54 -12.17
CA ARG A 89 -4.94 -35.20 -12.48
C ARG A 89 -6.02 -34.21 -12.92
N THR A 90 -7.14 -34.21 -12.20
CA THR A 90 -8.29 -33.32 -12.44
C THR A 90 -8.26 -32.08 -11.56
N ALA A 91 -7.22 -31.88 -10.74
CA ALA A 91 -7.08 -30.67 -9.93
C ALA A 91 -6.76 -29.45 -10.80
N PRO A 92 -7.03 -28.23 -10.31
CA PRO A 92 -6.53 -27.01 -10.92
C PRO A 92 -5.00 -27.06 -11.12
N PRO A 93 -4.44 -26.37 -12.13
CA PRO A 93 -3.01 -26.44 -12.48
C PRO A 93 -2.07 -26.22 -11.29
N SER A 94 -2.45 -25.38 -10.33
CA SER A 94 -1.66 -25.08 -9.13
C SER A 94 -1.49 -26.25 -8.16
N TYR A 95 -2.33 -27.29 -8.27
CA TYR A 95 -2.37 -28.43 -7.35
C TYR A 95 -2.28 -29.78 -8.09
N ASN A 96 -2.09 -29.77 -9.41
CA ASN A 96 -2.24 -30.97 -10.23
C ASN A 96 -1.04 -31.92 -10.20
N ASP A 97 0.10 -31.44 -9.73
CA ASP A 97 1.31 -32.24 -9.57
C ASP A 97 1.25 -33.15 -8.32
N GLU A 98 0.33 -32.87 -7.40
CA GLU A 98 0.16 -33.66 -6.17
C GLU A 98 -0.83 -34.81 -6.41
N PRO A 99 -0.46 -36.07 -6.09
CA PRO A 99 -1.34 -37.22 -6.27
C PRO A 99 -2.49 -37.27 -5.26
N GLU A 100 -2.33 -36.60 -4.11
CA GLU A 100 -3.32 -36.50 -3.05
C GLU A 100 -3.41 -35.04 -2.58
N LEU A 101 -4.62 -34.59 -2.25
CA LEU A 101 -4.88 -33.26 -1.71
C LEU A 101 -5.61 -33.36 -0.38
N ASP A 102 -5.10 -32.68 0.64
CA ASP A 102 -5.75 -32.46 1.92
C ASP A 102 -6.21 -31.01 2.01
N VAL A 103 -7.54 -30.81 2.02
CA VAL A 103 -8.14 -29.49 2.25
C VAL A 103 -8.58 -29.41 3.70
N THR A 104 -7.97 -28.49 4.45
CA THR A 104 -8.26 -28.27 5.87
C THR A 104 -8.93 -26.91 6.05
N ARG A 105 -10.01 -26.88 6.84
CA ARG A 105 -10.57 -25.65 7.39
C ARG A 105 -10.52 -25.72 8.90
N ARG A 106 -9.99 -24.65 9.51
CA ARG A 106 -9.86 -24.53 10.95
C ARG A 106 -10.47 -23.23 11.42
N ILE A 107 -11.14 -23.24 12.56
CA ILE A 107 -11.73 -22.05 13.19
C ILE A 107 -11.36 -22.00 14.65
N ARG A 108 -11.06 -20.80 15.13
CA ARG A 108 -10.87 -20.50 16.55
C ARG A 108 -11.90 -19.46 16.99
N ARG A 109 -12.44 -19.64 18.20
CA ARG A 109 -13.41 -18.70 18.79
C ARG A 109 -12.86 -17.28 18.69
N GLU A 110 -13.71 -16.36 18.26
CA GLU A 110 -13.42 -14.91 18.16
C GLU A 110 -12.27 -14.54 17.20
N THR A 111 -11.62 -15.52 16.54
CA THR A 111 -10.49 -15.30 15.62
C THR A 111 -10.89 -15.50 14.16
N GLY A 112 -11.94 -16.29 13.91
CA GLY A 112 -12.39 -16.65 12.56
C GLY A 112 -11.73 -17.93 12.02
N SER A 113 -11.96 -18.21 10.73
CA SER A 113 -11.54 -19.46 10.08
C SER A 113 -10.43 -19.28 9.05
N ASP A 114 -9.42 -20.16 9.05
CA ASP A 114 -8.38 -20.26 8.04
C ASP A 114 -8.50 -21.54 7.20
N TYR A 115 -8.13 -21.44 5.92
CA TYR A 115 -8.06 -22.58 5.00
C TYR A 115 -6.62 -22.95 4.69
N ARG A 116 -6.39 -24.25 4.51
CA ARG A 116 -5.11 -24.79 4.07
C ARG A 116 -5.33 -25.88 3.03
N ILE A 117 -4.46 -25.94 2.03
CA ILE A 117 -4.40 -27.03 1.05
C ILE A 117 -2.98 -27.61 1.15
N ASN A 118 -2.85 -28.89 1.48
CA ASN A 118 -1.56 -29.56 1.75
C ASN A 118 -0.69 -28.77 2.75
N GLY A 119 -1.30 -28.23 3.81
CA GLY A 119 -0.64 -27.45 4.85
C GLY A 119 -0.30 -26.00 4.49
N LYS A 120 -0.39 -25.60 3.22
CA LYS A 120 -0.17 -24.21 2.76
C LYS A 120 -1.44 -23.38 2.94
N VAL A 121 -1.31 -22.15 3.40
CA VAL A 121 -2.44 -21.22 3.56
C VAL A 121 -3.09 -20.95 2.21
N ALA A 122 -4.41 -21.11 2.15
CA ALA A 122 -5.22 -20.87 0.95
C ALA A 122 -6.33 -19.88 1.25
N ARG A 123 -6.79 -19.14 0.24
CA ARG A 123 -7.96 -18.25 0.41
C ARG A 123 -9.23 -19.10 0.32
N ALA A 124 -10.26 -18.71 1.07
CA ALA A 124 -11.56 -19.36 1.01
C ALA A 124 -12.11 -19.45 -0.43
N ARG A 125 -11.84 -18.41 -1.23
CA ARG A 125 -12.26 -18.36 -2.64
C ARG A 125 -11.57 -19.41 -3.50
N ASP A 126 -10.27 -19.66 -3.26
CA ASP A 126 -9.51 -20.66 -4.02
C ASP A 126 -10.03 -22.08 -3.72
N VAL A 127 -10.39 -22.35 -2.46
CA VAL A 127 -11.02 -23.61 -2.04
C VAL A 127 -12.41 -23.77 -2.68
N GLN A 128 -13.23 -22.71 -2.67
CA GLN A 128 -14.53 -22.73 -3.34
C GLN A 128 -14.42 -23.02 -4.84
N LEU A 129 -13.42 -22.43 -5.51
CA LEU A 129 -13.17 -22.64 -6.93
C LEU A 129 -12.70 -24.08 -7.23
N LEU A 130 -11.77 -24.60 -6.42
CA LEU A 130 -11.32 -26.00 -6.49
C LEU A 130 -12.50 -26.97 -6.51
N PHE A 131 -13.45 -26.79 -5.61
CA PHE A 131 -14.63 -27.65 -5.49
C PHE A 131 -15.70 -27.36 -6.57
N ALA A 132 -15.85 -26.11 -7.00
CA ALA A 132 -16.77 -25.76 -8.09
C ALA A 132 -16.36 -26.42 -9.42
N ASP A 133 -15.07 -26.46 -9.73
CA ASP A 133 -14.56 -27.09 -10.96
C ASP A 133 -14.69 -28.62 -10.94
N LEU A 134 -14.75 -29.22 -9.75
CA LEU A 134 -15.00 -30.66 -9.57
C LEU A 134 -16.49 -31.02 -9.63
N ALA A 135 -17.39 -30.04 -9.87
CA ALA A 135 -18.84 -30.19 -9.74
C ALA A 135 -19.28 -30.69 -8.34
N THR A 136 -18.41 -30.60 -7.35
CA THR A 136 -18.61 -31.07 -5.98
C THR A 136 -18.15 -29.98 -5.02
N GLY A 137 -19.07 -29.22 -4.44
CA GLY A 137 -18.79 -28.20 -3.42
C GLY A 137 -19.88 -28.11 -2.37
N ALA A 138 -19.75 -27.13 -1.47
CA ALA A 138 -20.65 -26.95 -0.33
C ALA A 138 -22.15 -26.86 -0.69
N HIS A 139 -22.45 -26.34 -1.88
CA HIS A 139 -23.83 -26.20 -2.38
C HIS A 139 -24.18 -27.22 -3.46
N SER A 140 -23.35 -28.26 -3.63
CA SER A 140 -23.54 -29.21 -4.72
C SER A 140 -24.88 -29.93 -4.64
N THR A 141 -25.49 -30.10 -5.80
CA THR A 141 -26.67 -30.96 -6.03
C THR A 141 -26.45 -32.41 -5.59
N ALA A 142 -25.20 -32.88 -5.55
CA ALA A 142 -24.85 -34.19 -5.05
C ALA A 142 -25.05 -34.34 -3.53
N ILE A 143 -25.17 -33.23 -2.79
CA ILE A 143 -25.40 -33.23 -1.33
C ILE A 143 -26.87 -32.96 -1.06
N VAL A 144 -27.61 -34.03 -0.81
CA VAL A 144 -29.04 -33.95 -0.50
C VAL A 144 -29.22 -33.92 1.02
N SER A 145 -29.40 -32.71 1.57
CA SER A 145 -29.75 -32.51 2.97
C SER A 145 -31.24 -32.71 3.22
N GLN A 146 -31.61 -32.89 4.50
CA GLN A 146 -33.00 -33.04 4.91
C GLN A 146 -33.83 -31.82 4.45
N GLY A 147 -34.95 -32.05 3.77
CA GLY A 147 -35.83 -31.00 3.25
C GLY A 147 -35.38 -30.36 1.92
N ARG A 148 -34.18 -30.69 1.41
CA ARG A 148 -33.66 -30.14 0.14
C ARG A 148 -34.54 -30.50 -1.06
N VAL A 149 -35.09 -31.71 -1.09
CA VAL A 149 -35.97 -32.17 -2.17
C VAL A 149 -37.24 -31.30 -2.27
N GLY A 150 -37.89 -31.02 -1.14
CA GLY A 150 -39.06 -30.14 -1.10
C GLY A 150 -38.72 -28.70 -1.48
N ALA A 151 -37.57 -28.19 -1.02
CA ALA A 151 -37.10 -26.85 -1.40
C ALA A 151 -36.84 -26.72 -2.91
N LEU A 152 -36.32 -27.78 -3.55
CA LEU A 152 -36.04 -27.82 -4.98
C LEU A 152 -37.32 -27.82 -5.81
N ILE A 153 -38.36 -28.55 -5.38
CA ILE A 153 -39.68 -28.54 -6.03
C ILE A 153 -40.28 -27.13 -6.02
N ASN A 154 -40.18 -26.44 -4.87
CA ASN A 154 -40.74 -25.10 -4.69
C ASN A 154 -39.82 -23.95 -5.13
N ALA A 155 -38.62 -24.26 -5.67
CA ALA A 155 -37.63 -23.26 -6.02
C ALA A 155 -38.10 -22.34 -7.16
N LYS A 156 -37.74 -21.05 -7.07
CA LYS A 156 -38.01 -20.07 -8.13
C LYS A 156 -37.20 -20.39 -9.40
N PRO A 157 -37.62 -19.92 -10.59
CA PRO A 157 -36.89 -20.17 -11.84
C PRO A 157 -35.40 -19.81 -11.79
N LYS A 158 -35.05 -18.70 -11.12
CA LYS A 158 -33.66 -18.27 -10.95
C LYS A 158 -32.82 -19.28 -10.16
N ASP A 159 -33.38 -19.84 -9.10
CA ASP A 159 -32.69 -20.82 -8.24
C ASP A 159 -32.57 -22.18 -8.96
N ARG A 160 -33.60 -22.56 -9.73
CA ARG A 160 -33.55 -23.77 -10.58
C ARG A 160 -32.52 -23.65 -11.71
N ARG A 161 -32.35 -22.46 -12.29
CA ARG A 161 -31.34 -22.21 -13.31
C ARG A 161 -29.93 -22.53 -12.80
N HIS A 162 -29.59 -22.06 -11.60
CA HIS A 162 -28.28 -22.37 -11.00
C HIS A 162 -28.06 -23.88 -10.85
N LEU A 163 -29.10 -24.62 -10.46
CA LEU A 163 -29.05 -26.08 -10.36
C LEU A 163 -28.79 -26.75 -11.72
N LEU A 164 -29.42 -26.25 -12.78
CA LEU A 164 -29.18 -26.75 -14.14
C LEU A 164 -27.78 -26.41 -14.65
N GLU A 165 -27.29 -25.21 -14.36
CA GLU A 165 -25.92 -24.78 -14.71
C GLU A 165 -24.86 -25.64 -14.00
N GLU A 166 -25.12 -26.03 -12.75
CA GLU A 166 -24.26 -26.94 -12.01
C GLU A 166 -24.31 -28.36 -12.58
N ALA A 167 -25.50 -28.88 -12.87
CA ALA A 167 -25.67 -30.19 -13.51
C ALA A 167 -25.03 -30.25 -14.91
N ALA A 168 -25.01 -29.13 -15.63
CA ALA A 168 -24.33 -28.99 -16.92
C ALA A 168 -22.80 -28.77 -16.79
N GLY A 169 -22.26 -28.63 -15.57
CA GLY A 169 -20.84 -28.44 -15.33
C GLY A 169 -20.30 -27.06 -15.75
N ILE A 170 -21.17 -26.07 -15.97
CA ILE A 170 -20.76 -24.72 -16.46
C ILE A 170 -20.62 -23.68 -15.33
N SER A 171 -20.99 -24.01 -14.10
CA SER A 171 -20.89 -23.08 -12.96
C SER A 171 -19.45 -22.58 -12.71
N GLY A 172 -18.44 -23.46 -12.84
CA GLY A 172 -17.04 -23.08 -12.71
C GLY A 172 -16.58 -22.10 -13.80
N LEU A 173 -17.07 -22.27 -15.04
CA LEU A 173 -16.78 -21.36 -16.16
C LEU A 173 -17.37 -19.96 -15.90
N HIS A 174 -18.62 -19.89 -15.46
CA HIS A 174 -19.27 -18.61 -15.13
C HIS A 174 -18.55 -17.89 -13.98
N SER A 175 -18.17 -18.63 -12.93
CA SER A 175 -17.42 -18.07 -11.80
C SER A 175 -16.06 -17.51 -12.24
N ARG A 176 -15.31 -18.25 -13.06
CA ARG A 176 -14.01 -17.80 -13.59
C ARG A 176 -14.13 -16.58 -14.52
N ARG A 177 -15.16 -16.57 -15.39
CA ARG A 177 -15.42 -15.41 -16.26
C ARG A 177 -15.69 -14.16 -15.43
N HIS A 178 -16.58 -14.26 -14.44
CA HIS A 178 -16.91 -13.14 -13.58
C HIS A 178 -15.70 -12.66 -12.76
N GLU A 179 -14.86 -13.57 -12.29
CA GLU A 179 -13.63 -13.21 -11.59
C GLU A 179 -12.62 -12.50 -12.51
N ALA A 180 -12.47 -12.98 -13.76
CA ALA A 180 -11.63 -12.34 -14.75
C ALA A 180 -12.15 -10.93 -15.10
N GLU A 181 -13.47 -10.76 -15.27
CA GLU A 181 -14.12 -9.46 -15.47
C GLU A 181 -13.84 -8.50 -14.31
N LEU A 182 -13.99 -8.96 -13.05
CA LEU A 182 -13.70 -8.13 -11.88
C LEU A 182 -12.22 -7.71 -11.81
N ARG A 183 -11.30 -8.62 -12.13
CA ARG A 183 -9.85 -8.32 -12.17
C ARG A 183 -9.52 -7.34 -13.29
N LEU A 184 -10.13 -7.49 -14.46
CA LEU A 184 -9.96 -6.59 -15.59
C LEU A 184 -10.42 -5.17 -15.23
N ASN A 185 -11.65 -5.03 -14.72
CA ASN A 185 -12.20 -3.72 -14.33
C ASN A 185 -11.33 -3.05 -13.26
N SER A 186 -10.83 -3.81 -12.28
CA SER A 186 -9.92 -3.27 -11.27
C SER A 186 -8.59 -2.82 -11.85
N ALA A 187 -8.06 -3.52 -12.86
CA ALA A 187 -6.84 -3.12 -13.54
C ALA A 187 -7.05 -1.86 -14.37
N GLU A 188 -8.18 -1.73 -15.07
CA GLU A 188 -8.57 -0.54 -15.82
C GLU A 188 -8.66 0.69 -14.92
N THR A 189 -9.36 0.59 -13.78
CA THR A 189 -9.42 1.69 -12.80
C THR A 189 -8.04 2.07 -12.26
N ASN A 190 -7.13 1.09 -12.09
CA ASN A 190 -5.77 1.39 -11.66
C ASN A 190 -4.97 2.12 -12.74
N LEU A 191 -5.18 1.79 -14.02
CA LEU A 191 -4.55 2.48 -15.15
C LEU A 191 -5.02 3.94 -15.24
N GLU A 192 -6.33 4.19 -15.13
CA GLU A 192 -6.89 5.54 -15.10
C GLU A 192 -6.24 6.41 -14.02
N ARG A 193 -6.05 5.84 -12.81
CA ARG A 193 -5.36 6.55 -11.71
C ARG A 193 -3.89 6.84 -12.00
N VAL A 194 -3.21 5.97 -12.74
CA VAL A 194 -1.82 6.19 -13.12
C VAL A 194 -1.72 7.31 -14.14
N ASP A 195 -2.65 7.35 -15.11
CA ASP A 195 -2.72 8.44 -16.10
C ASP A 195 -2.96 9.79 -15.42
N ASP A 196 -3.86 9.87 -14.44
CA ASP A 196 -4.08 11.09 -13.63
C ASP A 196 -2.79 11.58 -12.93
N VAL A 197 -1.96 10.66 -12.44
CA VAL A 197 -0.69 10.98 -11.77
C VAL A 197 0.34 11.49 -12.78
N ILE A 198 0.38 10.88 -13.98
CA ILE A 198 1.27 11.33 -15.06
C ILE A 198 0.92 12.77 -15.46
N ASP A 199 -0.37 13.07 -15.65
CA ASP A 199 -0.82 14.42 -15.99
C ASP A 199 -0.42 15.45 -14.92
N GLN A 200 -0.56 15.09 -13.65
CA GLN A 200 -0.11 15.95 -12.54
C GLN A 200 1.40 16.20 -12.56
N LEU A 201 2.20 15.17 -12.84
CA LEU A 201 3.65 15.27 -12.93
C LEU A 201 4.09 16.13 -14.12
N ASP A 202 3.39 16.06 -15.24
CA ASP A 202 3.68 16.88 -16.41
C ASP A 202 3.43 18.37 -16.13
N VAL A 203 2.36 18.70 -15.41
CA VAL A 203 2.10 20.08 -14.95
C VAL A 203 3.22 20.56 -14.01
N GLN A 204 3.66 19.72 -13.07
CA GLN A 204 4.77 20.05 -12.16
C GLN A 204 6.08 20.26 -12.93
N LEU A 205 6.38 19.39 -13.90
CA LEU A 205 7.57 19.49 -14.75
C LEU A 205 7.57 20.78 -15.57
N ALA A 206 6.42 21.16 -16.15
CA ALA A 206 6.28 22.40 -16.90
C ALA A 206 6.56 23.64 -16.01
N ASN A 207 6.03 23.65 -14.79
CA ASN A 207 6.29 24.71 -13.81
C ASN A 207 7.77 24.78 -13.40
N LEU A 208 8.40 23.64 -13.11
CA LEU A 208 9.83 23.58 -12.79
C LEU A 208 10.71 24.06 -13.96
N LYS A 209 10.38 23.70 -15.20
CA LYS A 209 11.06 24.21 -16.40
C LYS A 209 10.96 25.74 -16.49
N ARG A 210 9.80 26.33 -16.18
CA ARG A 210 9.61 27.79 -16.15
C ARG A 210 10.46 28.44 -15.06
N GLN A 211 10.47 27.88 -13.85
CA GLN A 211 11.28 28.37 -12.74
C GLN A 211 12.78 28.31 -13.05
N ALA A 212 13.25 27.22 -13.66
CA ALA A 212 14.65 27.07 -14.06
C ALA A 212 15.08 28.14 -15.09
N ARG A 213 14.22 28.44 -16.07
CA ARG A 213 14.45 29.53 -17.04
C ARG A 213 14.52 30.90 -16.36
N GLN A 214 13.61 31.18 -15.42
CA GLN A 214 13.60 32.42 -14.66
C GLN A 214 14.85 32.58 -13.79
N ALA A 215 15.26 31.53 -13.08
CA ALA A 215 16.48 31.53 -12.27
C ALA A 215 17.74 31.76 -13.12
N THR A 216 17.81 31.15 -14.31
CA THR A 216 18.91 31.35 -15.26
C THR A 216 18.96 32.80 -15.75
N ARG A 217 17.81 33.37 -16.13
CA ARG A 217 17.72 34.78 -16.55
C ARG A 217 18.13 35.73 -15.43
N TYR A 218 17.67 35.48 -14.20
CA TYR A 218 18.06 36.25 -13.03
C TYR A 218 19.59 36.22 -12.83
N ARG A 219 20.22 35.04 -12.82
CA ARG A 219 21.68 34.93 -12.66
C ARG A 219 22.45 35.73 -13.72
N ASN A 220 22.03 35.66 -14.98
CA ASN A 220 22.68 36.41 -16.05
C ASN A 220 22.56 37.92 -15.82
N ILE A 221 21.35 38.43 -15.55
CA ILE A 221 21.12 39.85 -15.30
C ILE A 221 21.89 40.32 -14.06
N SER A 222 21.84 39.57 -12.95
CA SER A 222 22.61 39.89 -11.73
C SER A 222 24.13 39.87 -11.97
N GLY A 223 24.62 39.04 -12.89
CA GLY A 223 26.01 39.07 -13.34
C GLY A 223 26.35 40.37 -14.09
N HIS A 224 25.49 40.80 -15.02
CA HIS A 224 25.66 42.07 -15.72
C HIS A 224 25.60 43.28 -14.79
N ILE A 225 24.66 43.29 -13.83
CA ILE A 225 24.55 44.36 -12.82
C ILE A 225 25.83 44.43 -11.99
N ARG A 226 26.29 43.31 -11.42
CA ARG A 226 27.54 43.29 -10.63
C ARG A 226 28.75 43.80 -11.42
N LYS A 227 28.85 43.44 -12.71
CA LYS A 227 29.93 43.92 -13.58
C LYS A 227 29.83 45.43 -13.80
N ALA A 228 28.63 45.96 -14.04
CA ALA A 228 28.40 47.39 -14.24
C ALA A 228 28.68 48.19 -12.95
N GLU A 229 28.24 47.68 -11.79
CA GLU A 229 28.52 48.28 -10.48
C GLU A 229 30.02 48.33 -10.19
N ALA A 230 30.75 47.24 -10.46
CA ALA A 230 32.20 47.20 -10.29
C ALA A 230 32.90 48.25 -11.17
N LEU A 231 32.48 48.38 -12.44
CA LEU A 231 33.01 49.41 -13.35
C LEU A 231 32.69 50.83 -12.88
N LEU A 232 31.48 51.07 -12.39
CA LEU A 232 31.08 52.36 -11.84
C LEU A 232 31.90 52.74 -10.61
N LEU A 233 32.11 51.78 -9.70
CA LEU A 233 32.93 51.98 -8.51
C LEU A 233 34.39 52.27 -8.86
N LEU A 234 34.95 51.54 -9.84
CA LEU A 234 36.30 51.80 -10.33
C LEU A 234 36.42 53.22 -10.90
N ARG A 235 35.45 53.66 -11.71
CA ARG A 235 35.47 55.02 -12.28
C ARG A 235 35.35 56.09 -11.19
N LYS A 236 34.50 55.87 -10.18
CA LYS A 236 34.38 56.77 -9.02
C LYS A 236 35.68 56.84 -8.24
N TYR A 237 36.36 55.71 -8.04
CA TYR A 237 37.66 55.65 -7.37
C TYR A 237 38.71 56.47 -8.14
N GLN A 238 38.84 56.27 -9.45
CA GLN A 238 39.77 57.04 -10.30
C GLN A 238 39.53 58.55 -10.20
N ILE A 239 38.27 58.99 -10.28
CA ILE A 239 37.92 60.42 -10.15
C ILE A 239 38.27 60.94 -8.75
N ALA A 240 38.04 60.14 -7.71
CA ALA A 240 38.38 60.52 -6.34
C ALA A 240 39.90 60.61 -6.14
N GLU A 241 40.66 59.71 -6.76
CA GLU A 241 42.12 59.70 -6.75
C GLU A 241 42.70 60.92 -7.48
N GLU A 242 42.20 61.24 -8.68
CA GLU A 242 42.57 62.46 -9.42
C GLU A 242 42.32 63.73 -8.58
N LYS A 243 41.14 63.82 -7.93
CA LYS A 243 40.81 64.93 -7.03
C LYS A 243 41.71 64.99 -5.80
N ALA A 244 42.07 63.84 -5.24
CA ALA A 244 42.97 63.78 -4.09
C ALA A 244 44.38 64.25 -4.46
N ILE A 245 44.86 63.89 -5.65
CA ILE A 245 46.16 64.35 -6.17
C ILE A 245 46.15 65.87 -6.38
N ASP A 246 45.14 66.41 -7.07
CA ASP A 246 45.00 67.87 -7.29
C ASP A 246 44.87 68.64 -5.95
N ALA A 247 44.06 68.14 -5.01
CA ALA A 247 43.95 68.73 -3.68
C ALA A 247 45.28 68.71 -2.91
N LYS A 248 46.06 67.62 -3.03
CA LYS A 248 47.39 67.51 -2.41
C LYS A 248 48.37 68.52 -3.01
N GLN A 249 48.40 68.67 -4.34
CA GLN A 249 49.24 69.65 -5.02
C GLN A 249 48.91 71.08 -4.57
N ARG A 250 47.62 71.45 -4.54
CA ARG A 250 47.18 72.76 -4.06
C ARG A 250 47.54 73.00 -2.59
N TYR A 251 47.45 71.96 -1.77
CA TYR A 251 47.88 72.05 -0.37
C TYR A 251 49.40 72.30 -0.26
N GLU A 252 50.22 71.58 -1.02
CA GLU A 252 51.67 71.78 -1.06
C GLU A 252 52.05 73.20 -1.54
N GLU A 253 51.38 73.71 -2.58
CA GLU A 253 51.55 75.09 -3.07
C GLU A 253 51.17 76.13 -2.01
N ALA A 254 50.03 75.94 -1.33
CA ALA A 254 49.59 76.82 -0.26
C ALA A 254 50.55 76.82 0.93
N VAL A 255 51.09 75.65 1.30
CA VAL A 255 52.11 75.52 2.36
C VAL A 255 53.38 76.28 1.99
N LEU A 256 53.84 76.17 0.74
CA LEU A 256 55.00 76.93 0.26
C LEU A 256 54.76 78.44 0.30
N ALA A 257 53.58 78.89 -0.13
CA ALA A 257 53.20 80.31 -0.09
C ALA A 257 53.13 80.84 1.34
N VAL A 258 52.54 80.08 2.27
CA VAL A 258 52.50 80.42 3.70
C VAL A 258 53.93 80.53 4.25
N ASN A 259 54.80 79.54 4.00
CA ASN A 259 56.19 79.57 4.47
C ASN A 259 56.95 80.80 3.96
N GLU A 260 56.76 81.17 2.69
CA GLU A 260 57.38 82.36 2.10
C GLU A 260 56.87 83.65 2.74
N LEU A 261 55.54 83.78 2.91
CA LEU A 261 54.94 84.94 3.58
C LEU A 261 55.36 85.04 5.06
N THR A 262 55.47 83.91 5.77
CA THR A 262 55.98 83.87 7.14
C THR A 262 57.44 84.33 7.19
N ARG A 263 58.27 83.93 6.22
CA ARG A 263 59.66 84.40 6.11
C ARG A 263 59.71 85.90 5.87
N GLN A 264 58.91 86.42 4.94
CA GLN A 264 58.83 87.86 4.66
C GLN A 264 58.36 88.65 5.89
N ALA A 265 57.31 88.18 6.58
CA ALA A 265 56.83 88.79 7.81
C ALA A 265 57.92 88.83 8.89
N ALA A 266 58.64 87.72 9.11
CA ALA A 266 59.76 87.68 10.06
C ALA A 266 60.89 88.64 9.67
N THR A 267 61.20 88.80 8.38
CA THR A 267 62.20 89.80 7.94
C THR A 267 61.74 91.24 8.16
N ALA A 268 60.47 91.53 7.89
CA ALA A 268 59.88 92.85 8.10
C ALA A 268 59.79 93.20 9.60
N GLU A 269 59.44 92.23 10.44
CA GLU A 269 59.42 92.38 11.90
C GLU A 269 60.83 92.65 12.45
N ASN A 270 61.83 91.89 12.02
CA ASN A 270 63.23 92.16 12.37
C ASN A 270 63.70 93.55 11.90
N ALA A 271 63.30 94.00 10.72
CA ALA A 271 63.61 95.33 10.22
C ALA A 271 62.92 96.43 11.06
N SER A 272 61.65 96.23 11.44
CA SER A 272 60.91 97.13 12.31
C SER A 272 61.55 97.22 13.71
N LEU A 273 61.98 96.09 14.28
CA LEU A 273 62.69 96.05 15.56
C LEU A 273 64.01 96.84 15.49
N ARG A 274 64.82 96.63 14.44
CA ARG A 274 66.05 97.42 14.21
C ARG A 274 65.78 98.91 14.04
N ALA A 275 64.71 99.28 13.34
CA ALA A 275 64.31 100.68 13.18
C ALA A 275 63.87 101.31 14.50
N ASN A 276 63.13 100.57 15.34
CA ASN A 276 62.78 100.99 16.69
C ASN A 276 64.00 101.13 17.61
N GLU A 277 64.98 100.24 17.53
CA GLU A 277 66.24 100.38 18.28
C GLU A 277 67.07 101.60 17.83
N ALA A 278 66.97 101.98 16.55
CA ALA A 278 67.63 103.16 15.99
C ALA A 278 66.94 104.49 16.35
N LEU A 279 65.66 104.45 16.76
CA LEU A 279 64.94 105.61 17.27
C LEU A 279 65.37 105.90 18.71
N LYS A 280 66.24 106.91 18.88
CA LYS A 280 66.52 107.48 20.21
C LYS A 280 65.22 108.03 20.81
N PRO A 281 64.98 107.85 22.13
CA PRO A 281 63.81 108.43 22.78
C PRO A 281 63.87 109.96 22.63
N LEU A 282 62.85 110.53 22.00
CA LEU A 282 62.69 111.99 21.88
C LEU A 282 62.44 112.56 23.28
N ARG A 283 63.40 113.37 23.74
CA ARG A 283 63.22 114.43 24.74
C ARG A 283 62.67 115.67 24.07
#